data_AF-A0A9E6RHN8-F1
#
_entry.id   AF-A0A9E6RHN8-F1
#
_cell.length_a   1.000
_cell.length_b   1.000
_cell.length_c   1.000
_cell.angle_alpha   90.00
_cell.angle_beta   90.00
_cell.angle_gamma   90.00
#
_symmetry.space_group_name_H-M   'P 1'
#
loop_
_entity.id
_entity.type
_entity.pdbx_description
1 polymer ?
#
loop_
_entity_poly.entity_id
_entity_poly.type
_entity_poly.pdbx_seq_one_letter_code
_entity_poly.pdbx_strand_id
1 'polypeptide(L)'
;MIYGNPAPSADLVIVYGNCQVPVLARLLAAAFPNYGFVCALNHAPLGQEPETPSADHLRRCRLYLEQYDSQPDLPISGTVPDGTAYGLPLRRFLRLGLPATCPTLVFPSFVMTCLWPFASLGDPRNTPEPGYVWGRYPHGNRLALEVLARGLSGPAALDAYHRLSAERRPDPASALLKARAKLVRRDDRCDIKIADYVWANFQDCAIFQAYAHVRAEAVGELVRRLATAMEGQLSCTSDSAALADALADTPDMTTVEEPIEPAVAAELGLRFYSPGMRFRWYTQSWTFDDYMSRYLSFDCSW
;
A
#
# COMPACT_ATOMS: atom_id res chain seq x y z
N MET A 1 11.67 -5.38 -13.10
CA MET A 1 11.49 -3.98 -13.58
C MET A 1 12.67 -3.08 -13.15
N ILE A 2 13.16 -2.18 -14.02
CA ILE A 2 14.28 -1.25 -13.75
C ILE A 2 13.89 0.21 -14.07
N TYR A 3 14.25 1.15 -13.21
CA TYR A 3 14.13 2.61 -13.41
C TYR A 3 15.52 3.29 -13.42
N GLY A 4 15.61 4.52 -13.93
CA GLY A 4 16.86 5.28 -13.96
C GLY A 4 17.81 4.80 -15.04
N ASN A 5 19.11 4.73 -14.72
CA ASN A 5 20.15 4.37 -15.69
C ASN A 5 20.08 2.87 -16.05
N PRO A 6 19.71 2.49 -17.29
CA PRO A 6 19.55 1.09 -17.68
C PRO A 6 20.86 0.46 -18.18
N ALA A 7 21.97 1.20 -18.20
CA ALA A 7 23.22 0.71 -18.77
C ALA A 7 23.68 -0.58 -18.08
N PRO A 8 24.19 -1.59 -18.82
CA PRO A 8 24.70 -2.83 -18.23
C PRO A 8 25.89 -2.65 -17.28
N SER A 9 26.54 -1.49 -17.31
CA SER A 9 27.64 -1.12 -16.42
C SER A 9 27.23 -0.23 -15.25
N ALA A 10 25.98 0.25 -15.20
CA ALA A 10 25.53 1.13 -14.14
C ALA A 10 25.57 0.43 -12.77
N ASP A 11 25.92 1.16 -11.72
CA ASP A 11 25.71 0.68 -10.36
C ASP A 11 24.21 0.65 -10.06
N LEU A 12 23.78 -0.33 -9.26
CA LEU A 12 22.36 -0.58 -9.02
C LEU A 12 21.97 -0.38 -7.55
N VAL A 13 20.74 0.06 -7.35
CA VAL A 13 20.03 0.01 -6.07
C VAL A 13 18.90 -1.00 -6.24
N ILE A 14 18.85 -2.02 -5.37
CA ILE A 14 17.72 -2.96 -5.35
C ILE A 14 16.73 -2.45 -4.32
N VAL A 15 15.47 -2.29 -4.72
CA VAL A 15 14.38 -1.85 -3.85
C VAL A 15 13.39 -3.00 -3.71
N TYR A 16 13.24 -3.51 -2.49
CA TYR A 16 12.37 -4.64 -2.17
C TYR A 16 11.18 -4.22 -1.33
N GLY A 17 9.99 -4.75 -1.63
CA GLY A 17 8.79 -4.50 -0.84
C GLY A 17 7.48 -4.71 -1.61
N ASN A 18 6.42 -4.07 -1.15
CA ASN A 18 5.09 -4.16 -1.73
C ASN A 18 4.89 -3.17 -2.91
N CYS A 19 3.63 -2.92 -3.27
CA CYS A 19 3.22 -2.06 -4.38
C CYS A 19 3.69 -0.59 -4.26
N GLN A 20 4.20 -0.16 -3.11
CA GLN A 20 4.80 1.16 -2.90
C GLN A 20 6.15 1.28 -3.62
N VAL A 21 6.90 0.19 -3.71
CA VAL A 21 8.29 0.18 -4.18
C VAL A 21 8.48 0.67 -5.62
N PRO A 22 7.66 0.31 -6.61
CA PRO A 22 7.79 0.85 -7.96
C PRO A 22 7.70 2.37 -8.02
N VAL A 23 6.81 2.99 -7.21
CA VAL A 23 6.69 4.45 -7.14
C VAL A 23 7.93 5.07 -6.48
N LEU A 24 8.40 4.47 -5.37
CA LEU A 24 9.64 4.89 -4.70
C LEU A 24 10.85 4.82 -5.64
N ALA A 25 11.03 3.71 -6.34
CA ALA A 25 12.16 3.49 -7.23
C ALA A 25 12.18 4.48 -8.41
N ARG A 26 11.01 4.79 -8.99
CA ARG A 26 10.90 5.82 -10.03
C ARG A 26 11.33 7.19 -9.53
N LEU A 27 10.87 7.59 -8.35
CA LEU A 27 11.20 8.89 -7.77
C LEU A 27 12.66 8.99 -7.33
N LEU A 28 13.21 7.92 -6.73
CA LEU A 28 14.61 7.84 -6.40
C LEU A 28 15.51 7.83 -7.64
N ALA A 29 15.07 7.22 -8.75
CA ALA A 29 15.78 7.28 -10.02
C ALA A 29 15.90 8.70 -10.58
N ALA A 30 14.91 9.56 -10.35
CA ALA A 30 15.00 10.99 -10.70
C ALA A 30 16.04 11.71 -9.82
N ALA A 31 16.07 11.39 -8.51
CA ALA A 31 17.00 11.99 -7.55
C ALA A 31 18.45 11.50 -7.73
N PHE A 32 18.66 10.30 -8.28
CA PHE A 32 19.98 9.66 -8.42
C PHE A 32 20.19 9.13 -9.85
N PRO A 33 20.35 10.02 -10.85
CA PRO A 33 20.31 9.65 -12.27
C PRO A 33 21.45 8.72 -12.73
N ASN A 34 22.53 8.60 -11.94
CA ASN A 34 23.66 7.74 -12.24
C ASN A 34 23.39 6.26 -11.94
N TYR A 35 22.36 5.94 -11.14
CA TYR A 35 22.05 4.59 -10.68
C TYR A 35 20.86 4.00 -11.43
N GLY A 36 20.89 2.68 -11.60
CA GLY A 36 19.70 1.90 -11.97
C GLY A 36 18.97 1.40 -10.72
N PHE A 37 17.64 1.47 -10.70
CA PHE A 37 16.81 1.04 -9.59
C PHE A 37 16.01 -0.20 -9.96
N VAL A 38 16.35 -1.34 -9.39
CA VAL A 38 15.71 -2.63 -9.66
C VAL A 38 14.64 -2.91 -8.61
N CYS A 39 13.38 -3.02 -9.03
CA CYS A 39 12.28 -3.37 -8.13
C CYS A 39 12.15 -4.88 -7.95
N ALA A 40 12.03 -5.32 -6.71
CA ALA A 40 11.72 -6.70 -6.33
C ALA A 40 10.43 -6.72 -5.48
N LEU A 41 9.29 -7.05 -6.11
CA LEU A 41 8.00 -7.09 -5.43
C LEU A 41 7.86 -8.33 -4.55
N ASN A 42 7.36 -8.16 -3.34
CA ASN A 42 7.14 -9.25 -2.37
C ASN A 42 5.87 -10.09 -2.66
N HIS A 43 5.11 -9.74 -3.69
CA HIS A 43 3.92 -10.42 -4.17
C HIS A 43 3.85 -10.37 -5.70
N ALA A 44 3.03 -11.25 -6.26
CA ALA A 44 2.71 -11.31 -7.68
C ALA A 44 1.21 -11.46 -7.87
N PRO A 45 0.66 -11.12 -9.05
CA PRO A 45 -0.71 -11.46 -9.41
C PRO A 45 -1.00 -12.94 -9.19
N LEU A 46 -2.27 -13.27 -8.94
CA LEU A 46 -2.69 -14.65 -8.72
C LEU A 46 -2.26 -15.55 -9.90
N GLY A 47 -1.59 -16.66 -9.58
CA GLY A 47 -1.10 -17.61 -10.58
C GLY A 47 0.23 -17.21 -11.25
N GLN A 48 0.87 -16.14 -10.79
CA GLN A 48 2.19 -15.71 -11.26
C GLN A 48 3.23 -15.83 -10.14
N GLU A 49 4.49 -16.06 -10.53
CA GLU A 49 5.62 -16.00 -9.62
C GLU A 49 6.18 -14.56 -9.55
N PRO A 50 6.65 -14.10 -8.38
CA PRO A 50 7.32 -12.81 -8.27
C PRO A 50 8.56 -12.74 -9.16
N GLU A 51 8.72 -11.61 -9.88
CA GLU A 51 9.94 -11.35 -10.63
C GLU A 51 11.13 -11.26 -9.67
N THR A 52 12.20 -11.99 -9.97
CA THR A 52 13.41 -12.02 -9.14
C THR A 52 14.58 -11.30 -9.83
N PRO A 53 15.37 -10.48 -9.11
CA PRO A 53 16.58 -9.90 -9.69
C PRO A 53 17.56 -10.98 -10.14
N SER A 54 18.22 -10.74 -11.28
CA SER A 54 19.23 -11.65 -11.82
C SER A 54 20.51 -11.67 -10.97
N ALA A 55 21.35 -12.69 -11.15
CA ALA A 55 22.66 -12.75 -10.50
C ALA A 55 23.55 -11.53 -10.85
N ASP A 56 23.43 -10.98 -12.06
CA ASP A 56 24.13 -9.75 -12.43
C ASP A 56 23.63 -8.54 -11.64
N HIS A 57 22.30 -8.42 -11.47
CA HIS A 57 21.71 -7.35 -10.66
C HIS A 57 22.23 -7.39 -9.21
N LEU A 58 22.24 -8.59 -8.61
CA LEU A 58 22.73 -8.79 -7.25
C LEU A 58 24.19 -8.36 -7.11
N ARG A 59 25.07 -8.79 -8.05
CA ARG A 59 26.50 -8.45 -8.05
C ARG A 59 26.78 -6.94 -8.17
N ARG A 60 25.96 -6.23 -8.94
CA ARG A 60 26.08 -4.77 -9.18
C ARG A 60 25.39 -3.91 -8.13
N CYS A 61 24.66 -4.53 -7.19
CA CYS A 61 23.96 -3.82 -6.15
C CYS A 61 24.95 -3.09 -5.22
N ARG A 62 24.82 -1.76 -5.12
CA ARG A 62 25.58 -0.89 -4.22
C ARG A 62 24.82 -0.50 -2.97
N LEU A 63 23.49 -0.63 -3.00
CA LEU A 63 22.63 -0.38 -1.86
C LEU A 63 21.37 -1.19 -2.00
N TYR A 64 20.98 -1.86 -0.92
CA TYR A 64 19.73 -2.58 -0.82
C TYR A 64 18.74 -1.79 0.05
N LEU A 65 17.63 -1.37 -0.54
CA LEU A 65 16.53 -0.76 0.17
C LEU A 65 15.48 -1.84 0.46
N GLU A 66 15.28 -2.14 1.74
CA GLU A 66 14.37 -3.19 2.17
C GLU A 66 13.15 -2.60 2.87
N GLN A 67 11.97 -2.79 2.29
CA GLN A 67 10.74 -2.48 3.01
C GLN A 67 10.54 -3.49 4.15
N TYR A 68 10.24 -2.99 5.34
CA TYR A 68 9.91 -3.82 6.48
C TYR A 68 8.56 -4.51 6.26
N ASP A 69 8.65 -5.75 5.82
CA ASP A 69 7.51 -6.65 5.69
C ASP A 69 7.00 -7.09 7.05
N SER A 70 5.84 -6.54 7.40
CA SER A 70 4.87 -7.21 8.26
C SER A 70 3.65 -7.49 7.39
N GLN A 71 3.11 -8.70 7.51
CA GLN A 71 1.85 -9.05 6.84
C GLN A 71 0.78 -7.98 7.12
N PRO A 72 -0.11 -7.69 6.16
CA PRO A 72 -1.29 -6.89 6.45
C PRO A 72 -2.12 -7.61 7.51
N ASP A 73 -2.46 -6.91 8.61
CA ASP A 73 -3.32 -7.44 9.69
C ASP A 73 -4.80 -7.39 9.26
N LEU A 74 -5.10 -7.80 8.03
CA LEU A 74 -6.46 -7.91 7.54
C LEU A 74 -6.88 -9.38 7.62
N PRO A 75 -8.09 -9.67 8.12
CA PRO A 75 -8.59 -11.04 8.11
C PRO A 75 -8.68 -11.52 6.66
N ILE A 76 -8.20 -12.73 6.43
CA ILE A 76 -8.34 -13.43 5.16
C ILE A 76 -9.74 -14.04 5.12
N SER A 77 -10.57 -13.66 4.15
CA SER A 77 -11.82 -14.37 3.88
C SER A 77 -11.51 -15.61 3.03
N GLY A 78 -11.59 -16.79 3.64
CA GLY A 78 -11.36 -18.08 2.98
C GLY A 78 -10.07 -18.78 3.43
N THR A 79 -9.84 -20.00 2.92
CA THR A 79 -8.58 -20.72 3.08
C THR A 79 -7.55 -20.15 2.11
N VAL A 80 -6.67 -19.26 2.58
CA VAL A 80 -5.38 -19.07 1.89
C VAL A 80 -4.61 -20.38 2.08
N PRO A 81 -4.02 -20.95 1.02
CA PRO A 81 -3.16 -22.12 1.14
C PRO A 81 -2.17 -21.88 2.27
N ASP A 82 -2.17 -22.80 3.22
CA ASP A 82 -1.42 -22.76 4.45
C ASP A 82 0.02 -22.27 4.21
N GLY A 83 0.41 -21.18 4.87
CA GLY A 83 1.82 -20.88 5.13
C GLY A 83 2.70 -20.34 3.99
N THR A 84 2.21 -19.88 2.84
CA THR A 84 3.06 -19.07 1.95
C THR A 84 3.23 -17.68 2.54
N ALA A 85 4.23 -17.53 3.41
CA ALA A 85 4.65 -16.25 3.91
C ALA A 85 5.11 -15.39 2.72
N TYR A 86 4.19 -14.56 2.19
CA TYR A 86 4.44 -13.60 1.13
C TYR A 86 5.76 -12.87 1.40
N GLY A 87 6.63 -12.81 0.39
CA GLY A 87 7.89 -12.10 0.45
C GLY A 87 9.05 -12.79 1.17
N LEU A 88 8.84 -13.66 2.17
CA LEU A 88 9.94 -14.22 2.97
C LEU A 88 10.98 -15.01 2.14
N PRO A 89 10.58 -15.85 1.15
CA PRO A 89 11.55 -16.53 0.29
C PRO A 89 12.38 -15.54 -0.54
N LEU A 90 11.75 -14.53 -1.13
CA LEU A 90 12.43 -13.53 -1.97
C LEU A 90 13.37 -12.65 -1.16
N ARG A 91 12.92 -12.13 0.00
CA ARG A 91 13.76 -11.34 0.89
C ARG A 91 15.01 -12.10 1.32
N ARG A 92 14.84 -13.39 1.68
CA ARG A 92 15.94 -14.26 2.04
C ARG A 92 16.89 -14.47 0.86
N PHE A 93 16.36 -14.72 -0.33
CA PHE A 93 17.14 -14.82 -1.55
C PHE A 93 17.98 -13.57 -1.80
N LEU A 94 17.39 -12.38 -1.71
CA LEU A 94 18.10 -11.11 -1.89
C LEU A 94 19.22 -10.96 -0.86
N ARG A 95 18.91 -11.10 0.44
CA ARG A 95 19.90 -10.97 1.52
C ARG A 95 21.09 -11.92 1.38
N LEU A 96 20.86 -13.15 0.89
CA LEU A 96 21.92 -14.14 0.68
C LEU A 96 22.70 -13.93 -0.62
N GLY A 97 22.06 -13.34 -1.63
CA GLY A 97 22.65 -13.13 -2.95
C GLY A 97 23.43 -11.81 -3.11
N LEU A 98 23.19 -10.84 -2.23
CA LEU A 98 23.88 -9.55 -2.24
C LEU A 98 25.36 -9.68 -1.82
N PRO A 99 26.26 -8.82 -2.33
CA PRO A 99 27.64 -8.73 -1.85
C PRO A 99 27.66 -8.44 -0.33
N ALA A 100 28.59 -9.07 0.40
CA ALA A 100 28.70 -8.90 1.85
C ALA A 100 28.95 -7.45 2.30
N THR A 101 29.50 -6.62 1.42
CA THR A 101 29.75 -5.18 1.66
C THR A 101 28.61 -4.29 1.21
N CYS A 102 27.52 -4.84 0.65
CA CYS A 102 26.38 -4.05 0.19
C CYS A 102 25.58 -3.57 1.41
N PRO A 103 25.55 -2.25 1.70
CA PRO A 103 24.74 -1.72 2.79
C PRO A 103 23.25 -2.00 2.56
N THR A 104 22.52 -2.09 3.66
CA THR A 104 21.05 -2.22 3.64
C THR A 104 20.45 -1.08 4.44
N LEU A 105 19.42 -0.44 3.89
CA LEU A 105 18.54 0.48 4.61
C LEU A 105 17.14 -0.11 4.66
N VAL A 106 16.59 -0.22 5.87
CA VAL A 106 15.24 -0.72 6.12
C VAL A 106 14.27 0.44 6.29
N PHE A 107 13.13 0.40 5.61
CA PHE A 107 12.11 1.44 5.66
C PHE A 107 10.70 0.87 5.85
N PRO A 108 9.76 1.60 6.48
CA PRO A 108 8.41 1.10 6.74
C PRO A 108 7.56 1.13 5.47
N SER A 109 6.46 0.35 5.48
CA SER A 109 5.36 0.55 4.54
C SER A 109 4.30 1.46 5.15
N PHE A 110 3.65 2.26 4.31
CA PHE A 110 2.40 2.92 4.71
C PHE A 110 1.31 1.87 4.88
N VAL A 111 0.75 1.77 6.09
CA VAL A 111 -0.41 0.93 6.38
C VAL A 111 -1.29 1.60 7.43
N MET A 112 -2.59 1.73 7.15
CA MET A 112 -3.60 2.21 8.11
C MET A 112 -4.89 1.42 7.96
N THR A 113 -5.11 0.45 8.85
CA THR A 113 -6.29 -0.41 8.80
C THR A 113 -7.48 0.13 9.60
N CYS A 114 -7.27 1.08 10.52
CA CYS A 114 -8.38 1.60 11.34
C CYS A 114 -9.39 2.45 10.55
N LEU A 115 -9.01 2.96 9.37
CA LEU A 115 -9.92 3.68 8.46
C LEU A 115 -10.96 2.75 7.82
N TRP A 116 -10.65 1.44 7.74
CA TRP A 116 -11.53 0.41 7.16
C TRP A 116 -11.62 -0.80 8.11
N PRO A 117 -12.30 -0.67 9.26
CA PRO A 117 -12.34 -1.71 10.31
C PRO A 117 -13.01 -3.03 9.89
N PHE A 118 -13.64 -3.04 8.72
CA PHE A 118 -14.33 -4.19 8.15
C PHE A 118 -13.67 -4.71 6.87
N ALA A 119 -12.56 -4.13 6.43
CA ALA A 119 -11.81 -4.62 5.28
C ALA A 119 -11.32 -6.05 5.51
N SER A 120 -11.31 -6.86 4.45
CA SER A 120 -10.74 -8.20 4.39
C SER A 120 -9.87 -8.36 3.15
N LEU A 121 -8.94 -9.32 3.19
CA LEU A 121 -8.15 -9.66 2.02
C LEU A 121 -9.01 -10.43 1.03
N GLY A 122 -9.33 -9.75 -0.08
CA GLY A 122 -10.10 -10.29 -1.19
C GLY A 122 -11.59 -10.45 -0.91
N ASP A 123 -12.33 -10.68 -2.00
CA ASP A 123 -13.72 -11.12 -2.03
C ASP A 123 -13.77 -12.38 -2.90
N PRO A 124 -14.38 -13.49 -2.46
CA PRO A 124 -14.41 -14.74 -3.24
C PRO A 124 -15.13 -14.62 -4.59
N ARG A 125 -15.97 -13.59 -4.80
CA ARG A 125 -16.62 -13.29 -6.08
C ARG A 125 -15.67 -12.62 -7.06
N ASN A 126 -14.60 -12.00 -6.56
CA ASN A 126 -13.70 -11.18 -7.35
C ASN A 126 -12.74 -12.04 -8.18
N THR A 127 -12.76 -11.82 -9.49
CA THR A 127 -11.96 -12.57 -10.46
C THR A 127 -11.12 -11.58 -11.28
N PRO A 128 -9.82 -11.86 -11.53
CA PRO A 128 -9.01 -11.05 -12.44
C PRO A 128 -9.57 -11.01 -13.86
N GLU A 129 -9.53 -9.84 -14.50
CA GLU A 129 -9.94 -9.67 -15.90
C GLU A 129 -9.11 -8.57 -16.60
N PRO A 130 -9.15 -8.47 -17.95
CA PRO A 130 -8.40 -7.42 -18.67
C PRO A 130 -8.74 -6.01 -18.16
N GLY A 131 -7.71 -5.25 -17.79
CA GLY A 131 -7.86 -3.92 -17.18
C GLY A 131 -8.07 -3.92 -15.65
N TYR A 132 -8.39 -5.08 -15.07
CA TYR A 132 -8.65 -5.26 -13.63
C TYR A 132 -7.92 -6.52 -13.14
N VAL A 133 -6.58 -6.46 -13.12
CA VAL A 133 -5.72 -7.62 -12.78
C VAL A 133 -5.89 -8.14 -11.34
N TRP A 134 -6.44 -7.31 -10.46
CA TRP A 134 -6.83 -7.66 -9.09
C TRP A 134 -8.36 -7.76 -8.93
N GLY A 135 -9.09 -7.85 -10.04
CA GLY A 135 -10.54 -7.77 -10.14
C GLY A 135 -11.10 -6.37 -9.85
N ARG A 136 -12.41 -6.21 -10.02
CA ARG A 136 -13.12 -4.91 -9.89
C ARG A 136 -13.36 -4.48 -8.45
N TYR A 137 -13.36 -5.44 -7.53
CA TYR A 137 -13.49 -5.22 -6.08
C TYR A 137 -12.32 -5.91 -5.36
N PRO A 138 -11.10 -5.33 -5.42
CA PRO A 138 -9.87 -5.99 -4.99
C PRO A 138 -9.80 -6.23 -3.47
N HIS A 139 -10.56 -5.45 -2.69
CA HIS A 139 -10.67 -5.61 -1.24
C HIS A 139 -12.07 -6.10 -0.89
N GLY A 140 -12.14 -7.04 0.05
CA GLY A 140 -13.42 -7.49 0.57
C GLY A 140 -13.87 -6.67 1.76
N ASN A 141 -15.15 -6.81 2.12
CA ASN A 141 -15.70 -6.27 3.34
C ASN A 141 -16.41 -7.38 4.12
N ARG A 142 -15.85 -7.74 5.28
CA ARG A 142 -16.30 -8.90 6.08
C ARG A 142 -17.77 -8.81 6.50
N LEU A 143 -18.27 -7.60 6.79
CA LEU A 143 -19.67 -7.43 7.19
C LEU A 143 -20.62 -7.53 6.00
N ALA A 144 -20.23 -6.99 4.85
CA ALA A 144 -21.00 -7.13 3.62
C ALA A 144 -21.05 -8.60 3.16
N LEU A 145 -19.94 -9.34 3.25
CA LEU A 145 -19.91 -10.78 3.00
C LEU A 145 -20.85 -11.56 3.94
N GLU A 146 -20.94 -11.16 5.22
CA GLU A 146 -21.90 -11.75 6.16
C GLU A 146 -23.36 -11.44 5.81
N VAL A 147 -23.65 -10.22 5.37
CA VAL A 147 -24.99 -9.84 4.88
C VAL A 147 -25.39 -10.70 3.68
N LEU A 148 -24.46 -10.92 2.74
CA LEU A 148 -24.69 -11.75 1.56
C LEU A 148 -24.85 -13.23 1.92
N ALA A 149 -24.08 -13.73 2.89
CA ALA A 149 -24.23 -15.11 3.39
C ALA A 149 -25.61 -15.38 4.01
N ARG A 150 -26.33 -14.33 4.44
CA ARG A 150 -27.73 -14.41 4.91
C ARG A 150 -28.76 -14.35 3.76
N GLY A 151 -28.32 -14.29 2.50
CA GLY A 151 -29.17 -14.24 1.32
C GLY A 151 -29.85 -12.89 1.08
N LEU A 152 -29.39 -11.82 1.72
CA LEU A 152 -29.94 -10.48 1.54
C LEU A 152 -29.39 -9.82 0.27
N SER A 153 -30.23 -9.03 -0.40
CA SER A 153 -29.87 -8.28 -1.62
C SER A 153 -30.59 -6.93 -1.69
N GLY A 154 -30.17 -6.08 -2.64
CA GLY A 154 -30.78 -4.77 -2.90
C GLY A 154 -30.76 -3.84 -1.68
N PRO A 155 -31.77 -2.94 -1.55
CA PRO A 155 -31.83 -2.00 -0.42
C PRO A 155 -31.82 -2.68 0.96
N ALA A 156 -32.44 -3.85 1.08
CA ALA A 156 -32.48 -4.58 2.35
C ALA A 156 -31.09 -5.08 2.80
N ALA A 157 -30.19 -5.38 1.85
CA ALA A 157 -28.81 -5.71 2.18
C ALA A 157 -28.04 -4.49 2.70
N LEU A 158 -28.24 -3.32 2.11
CA LEU A 158 -27.60 -2.09 2.57
C LEU A 158 -28.07 -1.71 3.98
N ASP A 159 -29.38 -1.78 4.25
CA ASP A 159 -29.93 -1.54 5.59
C ASP A 159 -29.40 -2.55 6.63
N ALA A 160 -29.25 -3.82 6.24
CA ALA A 160 -28.65 -4.84 7.10
C ALA A 160 -27.16 -4.56 7.35
N TYR A 161 -26.43 -4.08 6.35
CA TYR A 161 -25.04 -3.68 6.48
C TYR A 161 -24.88 -2.53 7.49
N HIS A 162 -25.65 -1.44 7.35
CA HIS A 162 -25.55 -0.31 8.27
C HIS A 162 -25.86 -0.69 9.72
N ARG A 163 -26.88 -1.53 9.95
CA ARG A 163 -27.19 -2.04 11.29
C ARG A 163 -26.02 -2.85 11.85
N LEU A 164 -25.47 -3.76 11.04
CA LEU A 164 -24.36 -4.62 11.47
C LEU A 164 -23.08 -3.83 11.73
N SER A 165 -22.80 -2.83 10.90
CA SER A 165 -21.67 -1.92 11.09
C SER A 165 -21.81 -1.14 12.39
N ALA A 166 -22.99 -0.56 12.66
CA ALA A 166 -23.26 0.16 13.90
C ALA A 166 -23.13 -0.73 15.15
N GLU A 167 -23.61 -1.97 15.08
CA GLU A 167 -23.52 -2.94 16.19
C GLU A 167 -22.07 -3.37 16.48
N ARG A 168 -21.24 -3.54 15.44
CA ARG A 168 -19.92 -4.17 15.54
C ARG A 168 -18.75 -3.21 15.34
N ARG A 169 -19.03 -1.91 15.37
CA ARG A 169 -18.01 -0.89 15.22
C ARG A 169 -16.99 -0.99 16.36
N PRO A 170 -15.68 -0.99 16.06
CA PRO A 170 -14.67 -0.95 17.10
C PRO A 170 -14.73 0.36 17.89
N ASP A 171 -14.37 0.32 19.17
CA ASP A 171 -14.14 1.53 19.95
C ASP A 171 -13.03 2.38 19.30
N PRO A 172 -13.30 3.65 18.94
CA PRO A 172 -12.34 4.48 18.19
C PRO A 172 -11.07 4.78 18.98
N ALA A 173 -11.15 4.96 20.30
CA ALA A 173 -9.97 5.19 21.13
C ALA A 173 -9.02 3.99 21.11
N SER A 174 -9.58 2.78 21.28
CA SER A 174 -8.83 1.52 21.17
C SER A 174 -8.25 1.32 19.77
N ALA A 175 -9.02 1.63 18.72
CA ALA A 175 -8.57 1.51 17.34
C ALA A 175 -7.38 2.45 17.04
N LEU A 176 -7.47 3.71 17.46
CA LEU A 176 -6.40 4.70 17.31
C LEU A 176 -5.15 4.33 18.10
N LEU A 177 -5.30 3.87 19.34
CA LEU A 177 -4.17 3.42 20.16
C LEU A 177 -3.44 2.25 19.49
N LYS A 178 -4.18 1.26 18.99
CA LYS A 178 -3.62 0.11 18.28
C LYS A 178 -2.93 0.52 16.98
N ALA A 179 -3.55 1.41 16.19
CA ALA A 179 -2.98 1.91 14.95
C ALA A 179 -1.65 2.66 15.19
N ARG A 180 -1.63 3.59 16.15
CA ARG A 180 -0.41 4.32 16.53
C ARG A 180 0.69 3.39 17.00
N ALA A 181 0.36 2.48 17.93
CA ALA A 181 1.34 1.55 18.47
C ALA A 181 1.90 0.62 17.38
N LYS A 182 1.09 0.25 16.39
CA LYS A 182 1.55 -0.52 15.23
C LYS A 182 2.53 0.27 14.37
N LEU A 183 2.22 1.51 14.02
CA LEU A 183 3.11 2.37 13.24
C LEU A 183 4.46 2.55 13.95
N VAL A 184 4.45 2.88 15.25
CA VAL A 184 5.66 3.04 16.05
C VAL A 184 6.48 1.74 16.09
N ARG A 185 5.86 0.59 16.34
CA ARG A 185 6.56 -0.70 16.35
C ARG A 185 7.20 -1.06 15.01
N ARG A 186 6.63 -0.60 13.89
CA ARG A 186 7.26 -0.79 12.56
C ARG A 186 8.49 0.11 12.43
N ASP A 187 8.36 1.38 12.77
CA ASP A 187 9.46 2.34 12.74
C ASP A 187 10.63 1.92 13.63
N ASP A 188 10.37 1.28 14.78
CA ASP A 188 11.41 0.73 15.66
C ASP A 188 12.26 -0.38 15.02
N ARG A 189 11.81 -0.93 13.88
CA ARG A 189 12.52 -1.96 13.09
C ARG A 189 13.14 -1.42 11.81
N CYS A 190 13.03 -0.11 11.58
CA CYS A 190 13.47 0.54 10.35
C CYS A 190 14.55 1.59 10.64
N ASP A 191 15.44 1.78 9.68
CA ASP A 191 16.43 2.87 9.67
C ASP A 191 15.75 4.20 9.31
N ILE A 192 14.75 4.14 8.44
CA ILE A 192 13.87 5.27 8.09
C ILE A 192 12.58 5.18 8.90
N LYS A 193 12.07 6.31 9.38
CA LYS A 193 10.82 6.38 10.16
C LYS A 193 9.78 7.21 9.42
N ILE A 194 8.50 6.91 9.61
CA ILE A 194 7.39 7.65 8.96
C ILE A 194 6.14 7.80 9.84
N ALA A 195 6.08 7.13 10.99
CA ALA A 195 4.92 7.12 11.87
C ALA A 195 4.57 8.52 12.39
N ASP A 196 5.57 9.37 12.60
CA ASP A 196 5.41 10.77 12.98
C ASP A 196 4.61 11.56 11.93
N TYR A 197 4.99 11.44 10.66
CA TYR A 197 4.30 12.10 9.55
C TYR A 197 2.86 11.59 9.42
N VAL A 198 2.68 10.26 9.44
CA VAL A 198 1.34 9.66 9.34
C VAL A 198 0.46 10.15 10.49
N TRP A 199 0.97 10.11 11.72
CA TRP A 199 0.18 10.48 12.90
C TRP A 199 -0.14 11.96 12.97
N ALA A 200 0.78 12.83 12.51
CA ALA A 200 0.56 14.27 12.46
C ALA A 200 -0.49 14.69 11.42
N ASN A 201 -0.70 13.90 10.36
CA ASN A 201 -1.46 14.34 9.19
C ASN A 201 -2.73 13.51 8.91
N PHE A 202 -2.88 12.29 9.41
CA PHE A 202 -3.97 11.39 8.96
C PHE A 202 -5.38 11.91 9.25
N GLN A 203 -5.55 12.83 10.20
CA GLN A 203 -6.85 13.44 10.48
C GLN A 203 -7.14 14.63 9.57
N ASP A 204 -6.10 15.38 9.15
CA ASP A 204 -6.24 16.59 8.33
C ASP A 204 -6.23 16.30 6.84
N CYS A 205 -5.51 15.25 6.44
CA CYS A 205 -5.21 14.96 5.04
C CYS A 205 -5.65 13.53 4.69
N ALA A 206 -6.21 13.36 3.49
CA ALA A 206 -6.57 12.06 2.95
C ALA A 206 -5.32 11.29 2.46
N ILE A 207 -4.43 10.91 3.38
CA ILE A 207 -3.14 10.24 3.08
C ILE A 207 -3.36 8.91 2.35
N PHE A 208 -4.34 8.13 2.80
CA PHE A 208 -4.58 6.76 2.35
C PHE A 208 -5.74 6.72 1.34
N GLN A 209 -5.49 6.07 0.22
CA GLN A 209 -6.53 5.70 -0.76
C GLN A 209 -7.12 4.33 -0.47
N ALA A 210 -6.32 3.42 0.09
CA ALA A 210 -6.75 2.16 0.65
C ALA A 210 -5.82 1.82 1.83
N TYR A 211 -6.05 0.70 2.52
CA TYR A 211 -5.31 0.37 3.74
C TYR A 211 -3.77 0.37 3.60
N ALA A 212 -3.23 0.17 2.39
CA ALA A 212 -1.78 0.21 2.09
C ALA A 212 -1.41 1.02 0.83
N HIS A 213 -2.36 1.71 0.19
CA HIS A 213 -2.12 2.60 -0.94
C HIS A 213 -2.28 4.05 -0.50
N VAL A 214 -1.31 4.89 -0.84
CA VAL A 214 -1.27 6.29 -0.39
C VAL A 214 -1.20 7.26 -1.57
N ARG A 215 -1.54 8.52 -1.28
CA ARG A 215 -1.39 9.61 -2.23
C ARG A 215 0.07 9.95 -2.49
N ALA A 216 0.32 10.59 -3.63
CA ALA A 216 1.66 10.99 -4.08
C ALA A 216 2.43 11.80 -3.03
N GLU A 217 1.74 12.70 -2.31
CA GLU A 217 2.33 13.53 -1.25
C GLU A 217 2.98 12.70 -0.14
N ALA A 218 2.30 11.66 0.33
CA ALA A 218 2.82 10.77 1.37
C ALA A 218 4.00 9.93 0.87
N VAL A 219 3.95 9.47 -0.38
CA VAL A 219 5.10 8.83 -1.03
C VAL A 219 6.28 9.79 -1.08
N GLY A 220 6.05 11.06 -1.40
CA GLY A 220 7.07 12.10 -1.44
C GLY A 220 7.76 12.33 -0.12
N GLU A 221 7.03 12.27 1.01
CA GLU A 221 7.65 12.31 2.33
C GLU A 221 8.63 11.15 2.53
N LEU A 222 8.20 9.91 2.25
CA LEU A 222 9.05 8.74 2.42
C LEU A 222 10.26 8.76 1.48
N VAL A 223 10.09 9.19 0.22
CA VAL A 223 11.20 9.31 -0.73
C VAL A 223 12.20 10.36 -0.29
N ARG A 224 11.77 11.51 0.22
CA ARG A 224 12.69 12.54 0.73
C ARG A 224 13.54 11.99 1.88
N ARG A 225 12.94 11.26 2.83
CA ARG A 225 13.68 10.62 3.93
C ARG A 225 14.63 9.53 3.43
N LEU A 226 14.20 8.71 2.47
CA LEU A 226 15.05 7.70 1.84
C LEU A 226 16.23 8.32 1.10
N ALA A 227 16.00 9.36 0.30
CA ALA A 227 17.05 10.03 -0.46
C ALA A 227 18.15 10.57 0.48
N THR A 228 17.78 11.27 1.56
CA THR A 228 18.74 11.72 2.57
C THR A 228 19.53 10.55 3.20
N ALA A 229 18.86 9.44 3.51
CA ALA A 229 19.55 8.27 4.06
C ALA A 229 20.51 7.61 3.04
N MET A 230 20.14 7.61 1.76
CA MET A 230 20.95 7.06 0.67
C MET A 230 22.22 7.86 0.40
N GLU A 231 22.18 9.19 0.51
CA GLU A 231 23.36 10.05 0.30
C GLU A 231 24.52 9.62 1.20
N GLY A 232 24.22 9.28 2.46
CA GLY A 232 25.20 8.77 3.42
C GLY A 232 25.78 7.39 3.08
N GLN A 233 25.07 6.57 2.30
CA GLN A 233 25.52 5.22 1.90
C GLN A 233 26.23 5.21 0.55
N LEU A 234 25.77 6.03 -0.40
CA LEU A 234 26.26 6.06 -1.78
C LEU A 234 27.37 7.08 -2.01
N SER A 235 27.69 7.91 -1.01
CA SER A 235 28.70 8.98 -1.12
C SER A 235 28.43 9.93 -2.31
N CYS A 236 27.15 10.18 -2.60
CA CYS A 236 26.68 11.12 -3.61
C CYS A 236 25.53 11.95 -3.04
N THR A 237 25.27 13.11 -3.64
CA THR A 237 24.13 13.96 -3.28
C THR A 237 22.96 13.67 -4.22
N SER A 238 21.75 13.74 -3.67
CA SER A 238 20.51 13.65 -4.44
C SER A 238 20.26 14.96 -5.20
N ASP A 239 19.69 14.85 -6.40
CA ASP A 239 19.13 15.98 -7.13
C ASP A 239 17.74 16.31 -6.58
N SER A 240 17.71 17.17 -5.57
CA SER A 240 16.45 17.58 -4.91
C SER A 240 15.49 18.32 -5.85
N ALA A 241 15.99 19.00 -6.89
CA ALA A 241 15.15 19.70 -7.86
C ALA A 241 14.50 18.69 -8.81
N ALA A 242 15.27 17.75 -9.36
CA ALA A 242 14.73 16.68 -10.19
C ALA A 242 13.73 15.80 -9.42
N LEU A 243 13.98 15.55 -8.13
CA LEU A 243 13.01 14.86 -7.27
C LEU A 243 11.71 15.65 -7.11
N ALA A 244 11.80 16.96 -6.88
CA ALA A 244 10.61 17.81 -6.73
C ALA A 244 9.78 17.85 -8.02
N ASP A 245 10.43 17.96 -9.18
CA ASP A 245 9.77 17.91 -10.49
C ASP A 245 9.10 16.55 -10.72
N ALA A 246 9.81 15.45 -10.44
CA ALA A 246 9.25 14.10 -10.57
C ALA A 246 8.08 13.84 -9.60
N LEU A 247 8.10 14.45 -8.42
CA LEU A 247 6.99 14.39 -7.46
C LEU A 247 5.77 15.15 -7.95
N ALA A 248 5.94 16.32 -8.56
CA ALA A 248 4.85 17.11 -9.12
C ALA A 248 4.07 16.34 -10.21
N ASP A 249 4.78 15.53 -11.00
CA ASP A 249 4.19 14.70 -12.07
C ASP A 249 3.73 13.31 -11.59
N THR A 250 3.91 12.97 -10.31
CA THR A 250 3.58 11.64 -9.80
C THR A 250 2.09 11.53 -9.47
N PRO A 251 1.34 10.63 -10.14
CA PRO A 251 -0.02 10.34 -9.73
C PRO A 251 -0.03 9.59 -8.39
N ASP A 252 -1.19 9.59 -7.73
CA ASP A 252 -1.44 8.71 -6.60
C ASP A 252 -1.20 7.23 -6.96
N MET A 253 -0.92 6.39 -5.95
CA MET A 253 -0.56 4.99 -6.16
C MET A 253 -1.62 4.15 -6.86
N THR A 254 -2.89 4.51 -6.70
CA THR A 254 -4.01 3.79 -7.31
C THR A 254 -5.09 4.73 -7.82
N THR A 255 -5.87 4.23 -8.78
CA THR A 255 -7.08 4.88 -9.29
C THR A 255 -8.31 4.58 -8.42
N VAL A 256 -8.13 3.81 -7.34
CA VAL A 256 -9.21 3.39 -6.44
C VAL A 256 -9.01 3.99 -5.04
N GLU A 257 -10.00 4.71 -4.57
CA GLU A 257 -10.15 5.21 -3.21
C GLU A 257 -11.22 4.37 -2.52
N GLU A 258 -10.82 3.53 -1.57
CA GLU A 258 -11.71 2.71 -0.78
C GLU A 258 -12.59 3.60 0.12
N PRO A 259 -13.92 3.56 -0.05
CA PRO A 259 -14.78 4.48 0.68
C PRO A 259 -14.70 4.29 2.19
N ILE A 260 -14.50 5.40 2.90
CA ILE A 260 -14.53 5.43 4.36
C ILE A 260 -15.99 5.59 4.80
N GLU A 261 -16.45 4.71 5.69
CA GLU A 261 -17.80 4.80 6.25
C GLU A 261 -17.97 6.13 7.02
N PRO A 262 -19.06 6.88 6.81
CA PRO A 262 -19.26 8.20 7.44
C PRO A 262 -19.10 8.16 8.97
N ALA A 263 -19.59 7.11 9.60
CA ALA A 263 -19.53 6.99 11.05
C ALA A 263 -18.11 6.67 11.57
N VAL A 264 -17.31 5.92 10.80
CA VAL A 264 -15.88 5.71 11.09
C VAL A 264 -15.11 7.03 10.94
N ALA A 265 -15.38 7.80 9.89
CA ALA A 265 -14.76 9.11 9.69
C ALA A 265 -15.06 10.08 10.84
N ALA A 266 -16.31 10.13 11.28
CA ALA A 266 -16.74 10.97 12.40
C ALA A 266 -16.05 10.57 13.71
N GLU A 267 -16.01 9.27 14.04
CA GLU A 267 -15.42 8.78 15.29
C GLU A 267 -13.89 8.93 15.35
N LEU A 268 -13.21 8.80 14.21
CA LEU A 268 -11.76 9.03 14.12
C LEU A 268 -11.41 10.52 14.03
N GLY A 269 -12.40 11.41 13.90
CA GLY A 269 -12.22 12.85 13.79
C GLY A 269 -11.50 13.27 12.50
N LEU A 270 -11.82 12.63 11.38
CA LEU A 270 -11.23 12.95 10.07
C LEU A 270 -11.78 14.29 9.55
N ARG A 271 -10.96 15.33 9.56
CA ARG A 271 -11.33 16.71 9.21
C ARG A 271 -11.43 16.95 7.71
N PHE A 272 -10.75 16.14 6.89
CA PHE A 272 -10.91 16.19 5.43
C PHE A 272 -12.22 15.56 4.94
N TYR A 273 -12.91 14.80 5.79
CA TYR A 273 -14.14 14.12 5.40
C TYR A 273 -15.33 15.09 5.43
N SER A 274 -16.13 15.11 4.37
CA SER A 274 -17.37 15.89 4.30
C SER A 274 -18.60 14.99 4.13
N PRO A 275 -19.78 15.37 4.64
CA PRO A 275 -21.03 14.68 4.30
C PRO A 275 -21.21 14.58 2.78
N GLY A 276 -21.54 13.40 2.27
CA GLY A 276 -21.69 13.15 0.84
C GLY A 276 -20.37 13.14 0.04
N MET A 277 -19.21 13.08 0.71
CA MET A 277 -17.91 12.91 0.06
C MET A 277 -17.97 11.72 -0.89
N ARG A 278 -17.43 11.92 -2.09
CA ARG A 278 -17.35 10.89 -3.12
C ARG A 278 -15.90 10.44 -3.26
N PHE A 279 -15.74 9.14 -3.44
CA PHE A 279 -14.46 8.47 -3.59
C PHE A 279 -14.29 8.04 -5.04
N ARG A 280 -13.08 8.21 -5.58
CA ARG A 280 -12.74 7.75 -6.92
C ARG A 280 -12.72 6.22 -6.96
N TRP A 281 -13.43 5.60 -7.89
CA TRP A 281 -13.37 4.16 -8.10
C TRP A 281 -13.11 3.88 -9.59
N TYR A 282 -11.84 3.74 -9.97
CA TYR A 282 -11.39 3.75 -11.36
C TYR A 282 -11.83 5.05 -12.09
N THR A 283 -12.70 4.94 -13.08
CA THR A 283 -13.28 6.07 -13.82
C THR A 283 -14.56 6.62 -13.17
N GLN A 284 -15.01 5.99 -12.08
CA GLN A 284 -16.23 6.31 -11.38
C GLN A 284 -15.96 7.19 -10.14
N SER A 285 -17.02 7.78 -9.61
CA SER A 285 -17.00 8.55 -8.37
C SER A 285 -18.27 8.23 -7.59
N TRP A 286 -18.16 7.74 -6.35
CA TRP A 286 -19.29 7.22 -5.56
C TRP A 286 -19.24 7.67 -4.11
N THR A 287 -20.41 7.90 -3.51
CA THR A 287 -20.50 7.97 -2.03
C THR A 287 -20.21 6.59 -1.43
N PHE A 288 -20.08 6.52 -0.10
CA PHE A 288 -19.99 5.24 0.60
C PHE A 288 -21.19 4.33 0.30
N ASP A 289 -22.42 4.85 0.36
CA ASP A 289 -23.64 4.07 0.14
C ASP A 289 -23.78 3.62 -1.31
N ASP A 290 -23.41 4.49 -2.27
CA ASP A 290 -23.35 4.15 -3.70
C ASP A 290 -22.40 2.95 -3.92
N TYR A 291 -21.19 3.02 -3.36
CA TYR A 291 -20.21 1.95 -3.45
C TYR A 291 -20.70 0.67 -2.77
N MET A 292 -21.21 0.77 -1.54
CA MET A 292 -21.62 -0.40 -0.76
C MET A 292 -22.79 -1.12 -1.41
N SER A 293 -23.75 -0.37 -1.97
CA SER A 293 -24.86 -0.94 -2.76
C SER A 293 -24.34 -1.76 -3.93
N ARG A 294 -23.38 -1.21 -4.70
CA ARG A 294 -22.77 -1.89 -5.85
C ARG A 294 -21.92 -3.09 -5.44
N TYR A 295 -21.13 -2.97 -4.36
CA TYR A 295 -20.34 -4.07 -3.83
C TYR A 295 -21.23 -5.24 -3.35
N LEU A 296 -22.35 -4.94 -2.68
CA LEU A 296 -23.33 -5.94 -2.24
C LEU A 296 -23.97 -6.66 -3.43
N SER A 297 -24.40 -5.92 -4.47
CA SER A 297 -24.95 -6.54 -5.68
C SER A 297 -23.89 -7.14 -6.61
N PHE A 298 -22.60 -6.96 -6.31
CA PHE A 298 -21.48 -7.25 -7.20
C PHE A 298 -21.66 -6.62 -8.60
N ASP A 299 -22.06 -5.35 -8.62
CA ASP A 299 -22.30 -4.61 -9.85
C ASP A 299 -20.98 -4.18 -10.52
N CYS A 300 -20.79 -4.67 -11.74
CA CYS A 300 -19.62 -4.45 -12.58
C CYS A 300 -19.98 -3.75 -13.90
N SER A 301 -21.18 -3.20 -14.05
CA SER A 301 -21.70 -2.69 -15.34
C SER A 301 -21.29 -1.24 -15.66
N TRP A 302 -20.12 -0.81 -15.21
CA TRP A 302 -19.60 0.55 -15.29
C TRP A 302 -18.23 0.62 -15.98
#